data_AF-A0A2K8GL61-F1
#
_entry.id   AF-A0A2K8GL61-F1
#
_cell.length_a   1.000
_cell.length_b   1.000
_cell.length_c   1.000
_cell.angle_alpha   90.00
_cell.angle_beta   90.00
_cell.angle_gamma   90.00
#
_symmetry.space_group_name_H-M   'P 1'
#
loop_
_entity.id
_entity.type
_entity.pdbx_description
1 polymer ?
#
loop_
_entity_poly.entity_id
_entity_poly.type
_entity_poly.pdbx_seq_one_letter_code
_entity_poly.pdbx_strand_id
1 'polypeptide(L)'
;MMLNFVILIKKRFELRNLIECTKSDYSKACGMDERRKHIIQGYAVTGRRVSLFLGYLLIISVSLFMAKTIFLTIYHSKRNGELRLAPFYEMYYPYNISEIRLYNRWVYGITFFLELYFTAMSALLFFNSIPLGTIFMLHACGQLELVKIQFDNIFENDNVDENLNRIVKRLQYIYRSVYSLFFKYIYFIFSKS
;
A
#
# COMPACT_ATOMS: atom_id res chain seq x y z
N MET A 1 -7.52 -11.20 -2.33
CA MET A 1 -8.23 -10.19 -1.50
C MET A 1 -8.41 -10.61 -0.05
N MET A 2 -9.13 -11.70 0.27
CA MET A 2 -9.26 -12.20 1.66
C MET A 2 -7.90 -12.48 2.32
N LEU A 3 -6.92 -12.98 1.56
CA LEU A 3 -5.56 -13.25 2.06
C LEU A 3 -4.88 -11.99 2.59
N ASN A 4 -4.92 -10.88 1.86
CA ASN A 4 -4.30 -9.62 2.30
C ASN A 4 -4.93 -9.12 3.61
N PHE A 5 -6.26 -9.22 3.74
CA PHE A 5 -6.97 -8.79 4.94
C PHE A 5 -6.66 -9.66 6.16
N VAL A 6 -6.69 -10.99 5.99
CA VAL A 6 -6.35 -11.96 7.05
C VAL A 6 -4.89 -11.80 7.47
N ILE A 7 -3.99 -11.52 6.53
CA ILE A 7 -2.57 -11.26 6.82
C ILE A 7 -2.40 -9.96 7.61
N LEU A 8 -3.09 -8.89 7.22
CA LEU A 8 -3.03 -7.60 7.90
C LEU A 8 -3.54 -7.71 9.34
N ILE A 9 -4.61 -8.47 9.56
CA ILE A 9 -5.13 -8.77 10.91
C ILE A 9 -4.13 -9.63 11.70
N LYS A 10 -3.60 -10.70 11.10
CA LYS A 10 -2.65 -11.61 11.77
C LYS A 10 -1.31 -10.94 12.09
N LYS A 11 -0.91 -9.93 11.30
CA LYS A 11 0.33 -9.17 11.47
C LYS A 11 0.14 -7.81 12.13
N ARG A 12 -1.06 -7.48 12.62
CA ARG A 12 -1.38 -6.19 13.23
C ARG A 12 -0.41 -5.79 14.36
N PHE A 13 0.05 -6.77 15.15
CA PHE A 13 0.97 -6.52 16.26
C PHE A 13 2.37 -6.14 15.76
N GLU A 14 2.89 -6.87 14.78
CA GLU A 14 4.16 -6.55 14.11
C GLU A 14 4.09 -5.19 13.41
N LEU A 15 2.98 -4.91 12.73
CA LEU A 15 2.74 -3.64 12.07
C LEU A 15 2.75 -2.46 13.06
N ARG A 16 2.08 -2.65 14.20
CA ARG A 16 2.05 -1.66 15.28
C ARG A 16 3.44 -1.43 15.85
N ASN A 17 4.19 -2.49 16.12
CA ASN A 17 5.56 -2.39 16.60
C ASN A 17 6.46 -1.66 15.59
N LEU A 18 6.31 -1.95 14.29
CA LEU A 18 7.03 -1.25 13.23
C LEU A 18 6.69 0.25 13.17
N ILE A 19 5.40 0.60 13.27
CA ILE A 19 4.97 2.01 13.32
C ILE A 19 5.55 2.71 14.56
N GLU A 20 5.51 2.07 15.73
CA GLU A 20 6.07 2.61 16.96
C GLU A 20 7.60 2.76 16.89
N CYS A 21 8.31 1.78 16.31
CA CYS A 21 9.75 1.86 16.03
C CYS A 21 10.08 3.01 15.08
N THR A 22 9.39 3.11 13.94
CA THR A 22 9.57 4.21 12.98
C THR A 22 9.31 5.57 13.64
N LYS A 23 8.26 5.69 14.44
CA LYS A 23 7.96 6.92 15.19
C LYS A 23 9.05 7.26 16.21
N SER A 24 9.56 6.26 16.92
CA SER A 24 10.69 6.42 17.86
C SER A 24 11.96 6.87 17.12
N ASP A 25 12.25 6.30 15.96
CA ASP A 25 13.40 6.66 15.13
C ASP A 25 13.30 8.11 14.63
N TYR A 26 12.10 8.55 14.21
CA TYR A 26 11.86 9.96 13.85
C TYR A 26 11.99 10.89 15.06
N SER A 27 11.54 10.49 16.26
CA SER A 27 11.71 11.29 17.47
C SER A 27 13.18 11.45 17.87
N LYS A 28 13.98 10.39 17.71
CA LYS A 28 15.44 10.43 17.96
C LYS A 28 16.16 11.28 16.92
N ALA A 29 15.66 11.31 15.70
CA ALA A 29 16.19 12.16 14.63
C ALA A 29 16.11 13.67 14.93
N CYS A 30 15.18 14.11 15.80
CA CYS A 30 15.09 15.50 16.22
C CYS A 30 16.30 15.98 17.03
N GLY A 31 17.05 15.07 17.67
CA GLY A 31 18.29 15.38 18.39
C GLY A 31 19.57 15.17 17.57
N MET A 32 19.45 14.88 16.27
CA MET A 32 20.60 14.64 15.40
C MET A 32 21.07 15.94 14.73
N ASP A 33 22.34 15.92 14.30
CA ASP A 33 22.97 16.96 13.48
C ASP A 33 22.09 17.38 12.28
N GLU A 34 22.07 18.67 11.94
CA GLU A 34 21.11 19.27 10.99
C GLU A 34 21.18 18.61 9.60
N ARG A 35 22.37 18.19 9.16
CA ARG A 35 22.55 17.46 7.89
C ARG A 35 21.79 16.12 7.88
N ARG A 36 21.84 15.37 8.98
CA ARG A 36 21.18 14.06 9.11
C ARG A 36 19.67 14.20 9.27
N LYS A 37 19.23 15.24 9.97
CA LYS A 37 17.81 15.61 10.11
C LYS A 37 17.19 15.97 8.77
N HIS A 38 17.88 16.76 7.94
CA HIS A 38 17.41 17.11 6.60
C HIS A 38 17.21 15.88 5.70
N ILE A 39 18.12 14.90 5.75
CA ILE A 39 17.99 13.64 4.99
C ILE A 39 16.75 12.87 5.42
N ILE A 40 16.57 12.64 6.72
CA ILE A 40 15.43 11.88 7.26
C ILE A 40 14.09 12.56 6.94
N GLN A 41 14.03 13.90 7.05
CA GLN A 41 12.85 14.67 6.68
C GLN A 41 12.58 14.63 5.18
N GLY A 42 13.62 14.67 4.33
CA GLY A 42 13.51 14.53 2.89
C GLY A 42 12.86 13.20 2.49
N TYR A 43 13.29 12.09 3.09
CA TYR A 43 12.65 10.78 2.86
C TYR A 43 11.22 10.71 3.38
N ALA A 44 10.91 11.33 4.53
CA ALA A 44 9.55 11.37 5.06
C ALA A 44 8.58 12.15 4.13
N VAL A 45 9.02 13.31 3.64
CA VAL A 45 8.25 14.13 2.69
C VAL A 45 8.06 13.39 1.37
N THR A 46 9.11 12.73 0.87
CA THR A 46 9.04 11.91 -0.35
C THR A 46 8.06 10.76 -0.17
N GLY A 47 8.09 10.05 0.97
CA GLY A 47 7.13 8.99 1.29
C GLY A 47 5.69 9.49 1.32
N ARG A 48 5.45 10.67 1.88
CA ARG A 48 4.12 11.31 1.85
C ARG A 48 3.68 11.64 0.42
N ARG A 49 4.55 12.20 -0.42
CA ARG A 49 4.25 12.51 -1.83
C ARG A 49 3.91 11.26 -2.62
N VAL A 50 4.70 10.20 -2.48
CA VAL A 50 4.45 8.92 -3.16
C VAL A 50 3.14 8.30 -2.69
N SER A 51 2.83 8.37 -1.39
CA SER A 51 1.55 7.88 -0.84
C SER A 51 0.34 8.64 -1.41
N LEU A 52 0.43 9.96 -1.52
CA LEU A 52 -0.61 10.79 -2.13
C LEU A 52 -0.76 10.47 -3.62
N PHE A 53 0.34 10.29 -4.34
CA PHE A 53 0.33 9.91 -5.75
C PHE A 53 -0.32 8.55 -5.98
N LEU A 54 0.01 7.54 -5.17
CA LEU A 54 -0.64 6.22 -5.19
C LEU A 54 -2.15 6.33 -4.89
N GLY A 55 -2.53 7.20 -3.96
CA GLY A 55 -3.93 7.51 -3.69
C GLY A 55 -4.66 8.08 -4.91
N TYR A 56 -4.03 9.03 -5.60
CA TYR A 56 -4.60 9.63 -6.81
C TYR A 56 -4.76 8.62 -7.94
N LEU A 57 -3.77 7.75 -8.16
CA LEU A 57 -3.86 6.65 -9.13
C LEU A 57 -4.99 5.68 -8.82
N LEU A 58 -5.21 5.36 -7.53
CA LEU A 58 -6.33 4.51 -7.12
C LEU A 58 -7.68 5.18 -7.41
N ILE A 59 -7.83 6.47 -7.12
CA ILE A 59 -9.05 7.23 -7.43
C ILE A 59 -9.31 7.25 -8.94
N ILE A 60 -8.28 7.49 -9.75
CA ILE A 60 -8.39 7.44 -11.21
C ILE A 60 -8.85 6.05 -11.66
N SER A 61 -8.26 4.98 -11.11
CA SER A 61 -8.60 3.62 -11.51
C SER A 61 -10.09 3.31 -11.24
N VAL A 62 -10.59 3.63 -10.06
CA VAL A 62 -12.02 3.44 -9.70
C VAL A 62 -12.92 4.29 -10.60
N SER A 63 -12.50 5.52 -10.91
CA SER A 63 -13.25 6.41 -11.79
C SER A 63 -13.35 5.88 -13.23
N LEU A 64 -12.27 5.29 -13.75
CA LEU A 64 -12.25 4.63 -15.06
C LEU A 64 -13.19 3.40 -15.09
N PHE A 65 -13.20 2.59 -14.04
CA PHE A 65 -14.15 1.47 -13.92
C PHE A 65 -15.60 1.97 -13.93
N MET A 66 -15.89 3.04 -13.20
CA MET A 66 -17.24 3.61 -13.18
C MET A 66 -17.64 4.21 -14.53
N ALA A 67 -16.72 4.91 -15.21
CA ALA A 67 -16.93 5.43 -16.56
C ALA A 67 -17.18 4.31 -17.58
N LYS A 68 -16.45 3.19 -17.49
CA LYS A 68 -16.68 2.00 -18.31
C LYS A 68 -18.13 1.51 -18.16
N THR A 69 -18.63 1.34 -16.94
CA THR A 69 -20.00 0.86 -16.67
C THR A 69 -21.06 1.80 -17.24
N ILE A 70 -20.87 3.12 -17.11
CA ILE A 70 -21.77 4.13 -17.67
C ILE A 70 -21.78 4.06 -19.20
N PHE A 71 -20.60 4.04 -19.83
CA PHE A 71 -20.48 3.98 -21.29
C PHE A 71 -21.11 2.70 -21.87
N LEU A 72 -20.87 1.55 -21.23
CA LEU A 72 -21.44 0.27 -21.66
C LEU A 72 -22.98 0.28 -21.56
N THR A 73 -23.52 0.85 -20.49
CA THR A 73 -24.98 1.00 -20.29
C THR A 73 -25.60 1.87 -21.38
N ILE A 74 -24.98 3.01 -21.70
CA ILE A 74 -25.45 3.91 -22.78
C ILE A 74 -25.37 3.21 -24.14
N TYR A 75 -24.26 2.53 -24.43
CA TYR A 75 -24.06 1.83 -25.70
C TYR A 75 -25.12 0.73 -25.91
N HIS A 76 -25.36 -0.11 -24.91
CA HIS A 76 -26.38 -1.16 -24.99
C HIS A 76 -27.81 -0.60 -25.06
N SER A 77 -28.11 0.47 -24.33
CA SER A 77 -29.41 1.13 -24.39
C SER A 77 -29.69 1.72 -25.78
N LYS A 78 -28.69 2.31 -26.44
CA LYS A 78 -28.84 2.88 -27.78
C LYS A 78 -28.96 1.82 -28.87
N ARG A 79 -28.30 0.67 -28.71
CA ARG A 79 -28.29 -0.42 -29.71
C ARG A 79 -29.54 -1.31 -29.67
N ASN A 80 -30.08 -1.58 -28.48
CA ASN A 80 -31.16 -2.56 -28.31
C ASN A 80 -32.54 -1.93 -28.08
N GLY A 81 -32.63 -0.60 -27.91
CA GLY A 81 -33.89 0.10 -27.64
C GLY A 81 -34.48 -0.11 -26.24
N GLU A 82 -33.91 -1.02 -25.45
CA GLU A 82 -34.25 -1.28 -24.05
C GLU A 82 -33.09 -0.92 -23.12
N LEU A 83 -33.40 -0.41 -21.92
CA LEU A 83 -32.43 -0.09 -20.85
C LEU A 83 -31.79 -1.38 -20.29
N ARG A 84 -30.78 -1.91 -20.99
CA ARG A 84 -29.90 -2.96 -20.47
C ARG A 84 -28.83 -2.34 -19.58
N LEU A 85 -29.04 -2.45 -18.28
CA LEU A 85 -28.10 -2.00 -17.26
C LEU A 85 -26.86 -2.91 -17.26
N ALA A 86 -25.70 -2.34 -17.57
CA ALA A 86 -24.46 -3.11 -17.61
C ALA A 86 -23.99 -3.42 -16.17
N PRO A 87 -23.58 -4.66 -15.89
CA PRO A 87 -23.04 -5.01 -14.58
C PRO A 87 -21.70 -4.29 -14.33
N PHE A 88 -21.36 -4.06 -13.05
CA PHE A 88 -20.10 -3.40 -12.67
C PHE A 88 -18.92 -4.36 -12.87
N TYR A 89 -19.13 -5.66 -12.62
CA TYR A 89 -18.22 -6.75 -12.96
C TYR A 89 -18.91 -7.82 -13.82
N GLU A 90 -18.19 -8.37 -14.80
CA GLU A 90 -18.61 -9.58 -15.53
C GLU A 90 -18.38 -10.81 -14.63
N MET A 91 -19.32 -11.06 -13.72
CA MET A 91 -19.34 -12.24 -12.85
C MET A 91 -20.46 -13.19 -13.25
N TYR A 92 -20.14 -14.48 -13.30
CA TYR A 92 -21.13 -15.54 -13.41
C TYR A 92 -21.70 -15.84 -12.02
N TYR A 93 -22.93 -15.38 -11.79
CA TYR A 93 -23.67 -15.70 -10.58
C TYR A 93 -24.33 -17.07 -10.70
N PRO A 94 -24.26 -17.93 -9.68
CA PRO A 94 -25.05 -19.17 -9.65
C PRO A 94 -26.55 -18.85 -9.61
N TYR A 95 -27.41 -19.78 -10.03
CA TYR A 95 -28.89 -19.69 -9.99
C TYR A 95 -29.57 -18.69 -10.97
N ASN A 96 -29.08 -18.52 -12.20
CA ASN A 96 -29.65 -17.63 -13.23
C ASN A 96 -29.87 -16.16 -12.79
N ILE A 97 -29.19 -15.71 -11.74
CA ILE A 97 -29.29 -14.32 -11.24
C ILE A 97 -28.87 -13.31 -12.32
N SER A 98 -27.97 -13.70 -13.24
CA SER A 98 -27.58 -12.92 -14.41
C SER A 98 -28.75 -12.60 -15.34
N GLU A 99 -29.67 -13.56 -15.53
CA GLU A 99 -30.87 -13.39 -16.36
C GLU A 99 -31.97 -12.63 -15.61
N ILE A 100 -32.17 -12.94 -14.33
CA ILE A 100 -33.18 -12.28 -13.48
C ILE A 100 -32.87 -10.79 -13.29
N ARG A 101 -31.58 -10.43 -13.24
CA ARG A 101 -31.10 -9.04 -13.15
C ARG A 101 -31.54 -8.18 -14.34
N LEU A 102 -31.65 -8.76 -15.54
CA LEU A 102 -32.05 -8.03 -16.76
C LEU A 102 -33.52 -7.58 -16.71
N TYR A 103 -34.39 -8.41 -16.13
CA TYR A 103 -35.82 -8.12 -16.05
C TYR A 103 -36.23 -7.43 -14.73
N ASN A 104 -35.51 -7.67 -13.63
CA ASN A 104 -35.93 -7.20 -12.31
C ASN A 104 -34.99 -6.12 -11.74
N ARG A 105 -35.46 -4.87 -11.75
CA ARG A 105 -34.71 -3.68 -11.31
C ARG A 105 -34.26 -3.76 -9.84
N TRP A 106 -35.03 -4.42 -8.97
CA TRP A 106 -34.67 -4.59 -7.57
C TRP A 106 -33.44 -5.49 -7.39
N VAL A 107 -33.39 -6.60 -8.13
CA VAL A 107 -32.26 -7.54 -8.11
C VAL A 107 -31.01 -6.87 -8.69
N TYR A 108 -31.16 -6.04 -9.73
CA TYR A 108 -30.08 -5.19 -10.23
C TYR A 108 -29.56 -4.23 -9.17
N GLY A 109 -30.44 -3.49 -8.48
CA GLY A 109 -30.03 -2.53 -7.45
C GLY A 109 -29.23 -3.19 -6.32
N ILE A 110 -29.69 -4.32 -5.81
CA ILE A 110 -29.02 -5.07 -4.74
C ILE A 110 -27.65 -5.56 -5.20
N THR A 111 -27.58 -6.18 -6.37
CA THR A 111 -26.31 -6.73 -6.87
C THR A 111 -25.30 -5.63 -7.23
N PHE A 112 -25.76 -4.52 -7.81
CA PHE A 112 -24.93 -3.35 -8.07
C PHE A 112 -24.38 -2.74 -6.77
N PHE A 113 -25.23 -2.64 -5.74
CA PHE A 113 -24.79 -2.14 -4.42
C PHE A 113 -23.75 -3.06 -3.77
N LEU A 114 -23.93 -4.38 -3.87
CA LEU A 114 -22.95 -5.36 -3.39
C LEU A 114 -21.62 -5.27 -4.15
N GLU A 115 -21.66 -5.17 -5.48
CA GLU A 115 -20.48 -4.99 -6.33
C GLU A 115 -19.73 -3.68 -5.99
N LEU A 116 -20.47 -2.59 -5.78
CA LEU A 116 -19.91 -1.30 -5.38
C LEU A 116 -19.28 -1.36 -3.98
N TYR A 117 -19.97 -1.97 -3.02
CA TYR A 117 -19.47 -2.16 -1.66
C TYR A 117 -18.18 -2.99 -1.65
N PHE A 118 -18.16 -4.09 -2.41
CA PHE A 118 -16.99 -4.92 -2.56
C PHE A 118 -15.82 -4.14 -3.17
N THR A 119 -16.07 -3.36 -4.24
CA THR A 119 -15.06 -2.51 -4.87
C THR A 119 -14.49 -1.48 -3.91
N ALA A 120 -15.36 -0.78 -3.16
CA ALA A 120 -14.95 0.22 -2.19
C ALA A 120 -14.08 -0.38 -1.08
N MET A 121 -14.49 -1.52 -0.53
CA MET A 121 -13.69 -2.24 0.48
C MET A 121 -12.34 -2.70 -0.09
N SER A 122 -12.32 -3.21 -1.32
CA SER A 122 -11.09 -3.58 -2.02
C SER A 122 -10.13 -2.40 -2.14
N ALA A 123 -10.63 -1.27 -2.65
CA ALA A 123 -9.85 -0.07 -2.87
C ALA A 123 -9.27 0.48 -1.56
N LEU A 124 -10.06 0.49 -0.48
CA LEU A 124 -9.59 0.88 0.85
C LEU A 124 -8.47 -0.05 1.34
N LEU A 125 -8.57 -1.36 1.14
CA LEU A 125 -7.52 -2.30 1.54
C LEU A 125 -6.21 -2.07 0.77
N PHE A 126 -6.29 -1.83 -0.54
CA PHE A 126 -5.12 -1.49 -1.35
C PHE A 126 -4.52 -0.15 -0.94
N PHE A 127 -5.36 0.86 -0.69
CA PHE A 127 -4.93 2.17 -0.23
C PHE A 127 -4.24 2.14 1.14
N ASN A 128 -4.62 1.24 2.04
CA ASN A 128 -3.95 1.10 3.33
C ASN A 128 -2.67 0.26 3.24
N SER A 129 -2.64 -0.78 2.40
CA SER A 129 -1.53 -1.74 2.39
C SER A 129 -0.32 -1.26 1.59
N ILE A 130 -0.55 -0.69 0.40
CA ILE A 130 0.54 -0.34 -0.53
C ILE A 130 1.38 0.83 -0.01
N PRO A 131 0.79 1.98 0.37
CA PRO A 131 1.56 3.13 0.84
C PRO A 131 2.34 2.82 2.11
N LEU A 132 1.79 1.98 2.99
CA LEU A 132 2.47 1.57 4.22
C LEU A 132 3.78 0.82 3.91
N GLY A 133 3.74 -0.12 2.96
CA GLY A 133 4.95 -0.80 2.49
C GLY A 133 5.97 0.17 1.89
N THR A 134 5.52 1.12 1.07
CA THR A 134 6.38 2.14 0.47
C THR A 134 7.00 3.07 1.51
N ILE A 135 6.25 3.50 2.52
CA ILE A 135 6.76 4.35 3.61
C ILE A 135 7.87 3.61 4.39
N PHE A 136 7.66 2.34 4.73
CA PHE A 136 8.68 1.57 5.42
C PHE A 136 9.93 1.33 4.56
N MET A 137 9.75 1.09 3.25
CA MET A 137 10.88 0.97 2.32
C MET A 137 11.68 2.27 2.25
N LEU A 138 11.02 3.42 2.13
CA LEU A 138 11.69 4.72 2.12
C LEU A 138 12.36 5.04 3.46
N HIS A 139 11.74 4.68 4.59
CA HIS A 139 12.36 4.81 5.92
C HIS A 139 13.64 4.00 6.01
N ALA A 140 13.63 2.75 5.54
CA ALA A 140 14.82 1.91 5.50
C ALA A 140 15.91 2.49 4.58
N CYS A 141 15.55 3.00 3.39
CA CYS A 141 16.47 3.68 2.49
C CYS A 141 17.10 4.91 3.16
N GLY A 142 16.31 5.74 3.85
CA GLY A 142 16.82 6.88 4.61
C GLY A 142 17.78 6.47 5.74
N GLN A 143 17.50 5.38 6.45
CA GLN A 143 18.42 4.83 7.45
C GLN A 143 19.72 4.30 6.84
N LEU A 144 19.67 3.69 5.65
CA LEU A 144 20.87 3.24 4.93
C LEU A 144 21.74 4.43 4.47
N GLU A 145 21.14 5.52 4.03
CA GLU A 145 21.89 6.72 3.64
C GLU A 145 22.60 7.36 4.85
N LEU A 146 21.97 7.36 6.02
CA LEU A 146 22.64 7.77 7.26
C LEU A 146 23.83 6.88 7.61
N VAL A 147 23.70 5.57 7.40
CA VAL A 147 24.80 4.62 7.62
C VAL A 147 25.94 4.89 6.63
N LYS A 148 25.63 5.18 5.37
CA LYS A 148 26.63 5.55 4.36
C LYS A 148 27.44 6.77 4.81
N ILE A 149 26.78 7.84 5.28
CA ILE A 149 27.48 9.03 5.78
C ILE A 149 28.35 8.71 7.00
N GLN A 150 27.87 7.84 7.89
CA GLN A 150 28.68 7.39 9.04
C GLN A 150 29.89 6.57 8.61
N PHE A 151 29.78 5.82 7.52
CA PHE A 151 30.87 5.03 6.95
C PHE A 151 31.89 5.91 6.22
N ASP A 152 31.45 6.94 5.50
CA ASP A 152 32.35 7.88 4.83
C ASP A 152 33.23 8.65 5.84
N ASN A 153 32.69 8.93 7.04
CA ASN A 153 33.40 9.61 8.11
C ASN A 153 34.13 8.65 9.09
N ILE A 154 34.24 7.36 8.76
CA ILE A 154 34.74 6.34 9.70
C ILE A 154 36.23 6.56 10.06
N PHE A 155 37.00 7.11 9.12
CA PHE A 155 38.44 7.35 9.26
C PHE A 155 38.78 8.75 9.80
N GLU A 156 37.79 9.61 10.05
CA GLU A 156 38.02 10.96 10.60
C GLU A 156 38.31 10.95 12.10
N ASN A 157 38.17 9.80 12.78
CA ASN A 157 38.26 9.70 14.23
C ASN A 157 39.06 8.46 14.64
N ASP A 158 39.90 8.57 15.68
CA ASP A 158 40.85 7.50 16.07
C ASP A 158 40.18 6.21 16.59
N ASN A 159 38.87 6.26 16.89
CA ASN A 159 38.07 5.10 17.37
C ASN A 159 37.36 4.35 16.23
N VAL A 160 38.14 3.88 15.26
CA VAL A 160 37.64 3.17 14.06
C VAL A 160 36.83 1.92 14.43
N ASP A 161 37.31 1.11 15.38
CA ASP A 161 36.65 -0.15 15.78
C ASP A 161 35.27 0.09 16.43
N GLU A 162 35.14 1.12 17.26
CA GLU A 162 33.88 1.47 17.90
C GLU A 162 32.88 2.05 16.89
N ASN A 163 33.36 2.85 15.95
CA ASN A 163 32.57 3.37 14.83
C ASN A 163 32.05 2.24 13.94
N LEU A 164 32.90 1.29 13.59
CA LEU A 164 32.54 0.14 12.76
C LEU A 164 31.50 -0.75 13.47
N ASN A 165 31.68 -1.04 14.76
CA ASN A 165 30.72 -1.81 15.54
C ASN A 165 29.34 -1.13 15.58
N ARG A 166 29.30 0.19 15.73
CA ARG A 166 28.05 0.97 15.69
C ARG A 166 27.38 0.93 14.32
N ILE A 167 28.15 1.01 13.23
CA ILE A 167 27.66 0.88 11.86
C ILE A 167 27.06 -0.52 11.64
N VAL A 168 27.77 -1.58 12.01
CA VAL A 168 27.32 -2.97 11.87
C VAL A 168 26.02 -3.22 12.65
N LYS A 169 25.92 -2.75 13.90
CA LYS A 169 24.68 -2.84 14.68
C LYS A 169 23.50 -2.14 14.00
N ARG A 170 23.75 -0.97 13.39
CA ARG A 170 22.71 -0.21 12.68
C ARG A 170 22.27 -0.90 11.39
N LEU A 171 23.20 -1.46 10.63
CA LEU A 171 22.92 -2.31 9.46
C LEU A 171 22.12 -3.55 9.84
N GLN A 172 22.48 -4.25 10.92
CA GLN A 172 21.72 -5.41 11.42
C GLN A 172 20.29 -5.04 11.82
N TYR A 173 20.10 -3.88 12.46
CA TYR A 173 18.78 -3.36 12.81
C TYR A 173 17.92 -3.04 11.57
N ILE A 174 18.51 -2.36 10.58
CA ILE A 174 17.83 -2.05 9.31
C ILE A 174 17.48 -3.35 8.59
N TYR A 175 18.42 -4.29 8.49
CA TYR A 175 18.20 -5.58 7.84
C TYR A 175 17.07 -6.35 8.52
N ARG A 176 17.03 -6.39 9.86
CA ARG A 176 15.94 -7.05 10.61
C ARG A 176 14.58 -6.39 10.35
N SER A 177 14.55 -5.06 10.29
CA SER A 177 13.34 -4.28 10.00
C SER A 177 12.84 -4.53 8.57
N VAL A 178 13.74 -4.48 7.58
CA VAL A 178 13.43 -4.74 6.17
C VAL A 178 13.05 -6.20 5.94
N TYR A 179 13.77 -7.15 6.53
CA TYR A 179 13.49 -8.59 6.42
C TYR A 179 12.12 -8.96 7.01
N SER A 180 11.76 -8.36 8.14
CA SER A 180 10.42 -8.52 8.76
C SER A 180 9.30 -8.06 7.82
N LEU A 181 9.52 -6.97 7.09
CA LEU A 181 8.58 -6.37 6.15
C LEU A 181 8.55 -7.06 4.78
N PHE A 182 9.67 -7.19 4.10
CA PHE A 182 9.74 -7.66 2.71
C PHE A 182 9.55 -9.16 2.58
N PHE A 183 10.22 -9.98 3.41
CA PHE A 183 10.22 -11.44 3.21
C PHE A 183 8.91 -12.10 3.69
N LYS A 184 8.21 -11.52 4.67
CA LYS A 184 6.90 -12.04 5.11
C LYS A 184 5.72 -11.49 4.30
N TYR A 185 5.81 -10.27 3.76
CA TYR A 185 4.70 -9.62 3.06
C TYR A 185 4.78 -9.83 1.55
N ILE A 186 5.95 -9.68 0.90
CA ILE A 186 6.08 -9.83 -0.57
C ILE A 186 6.19 -11.30 -0.98
N TYR A 187 7.03 -12.11 -0.31
CA TYR A 187 7.21 -13.53 -0.67
C TYR A 187 5.90 -14.32 -0.58
N PHE A 188 4.99 -13.97 0.34
CA PHE A 188 3.72 -14.67 0.51
C PHE A 188 2.58 -14.13 -0.38
N ILE A 189 2.66 -12.86 -0.81
CA ILE A 189 1.75 -12.31 -1.83
C ILE A 189 2.10 -12.87 -3.21
N PHE A 190 3.39 -13.04 -3.53
CA PHE A 190 3.85 -13.53 -4.84
C PHE A 190 3.93 -15.07 -4.94
N SER A 191 4.21 -15.81 -3.86
CA SER A 191 4.26 -17.29 -3.90
C SER A 191 2.89 -17.96 -4.06
N LYS A 192 1.79 -17.20 -4.07
CA LYS A 192 0.42 -17.73 -4.11
C LYS A 192 -0.51 -17.02 -5.08
N SER A 193 0.03 -16.16 -5.95
CA SER A 193 -0.63 -15.72 -7.18
C SER A 193 -0.25 -16.65 -8.33
#